data_AF-C3KRX8-F1
#
_entry.id   AF-C3KRX8-F1
#
_cell.length_a   1.000
_cell.length_b   1.000
_cell.length_c   1.000
_cell.angle_alpha   90.00
_cell.angle_beta   90.00
_cell.angle_gamma   90.00
#
_symmetry.space_group_name_H-M   'P 1'
#
loop_
_entity.id
_entity.type
_entity.pdbx_description
1 polymer ?
#
loop_
_entity_poly.entity_id
_entity_poly.type
_entity_poly.pdbx_seq_one_letter_code
_entity_poly.pdbx_strand_id
1 'polypeptide(L)'
;MDRPAVHGFKAHLGADADTALVEEIAVTPANINDGKAGPDALPDNSGEVFADSAYRGNHFGDAVRDKGGTPRIVATGMWGRDETGPP
;
A
#
# COMPACT_ATOMS: atom_id res chain seq x y z
N MET A 1 18.22 0.93 13.43
CA MET A 1 18.48 2.38 13.42
C MET A 1 18.01 2.90 12.08
N ASP A 2 16.77 3.40 12.04
CA ASP A 2 16.18 3.89 10.80
C ASP A 2 16.86 5.19 10.35
N ARG A 3 17.19 5.26 9.07
CA ARG A 3 17.76 6.47 8.45
C ARG A 3 16.77 7.63 8.62
N PRO A 4 17.24 8.85 8.91
CA PRO A 4 16.38 10.02 8.97
C PRO A 4 15.55 10.14 7.70
N ALA A 5 14.29 10.55 7.84
CA ALA A 5 13.36 10.69 6.75
C ALA A 5 13.93 11.65 5.69
N VAL A 6 14.45 11.09 4.61
CA VAL A 6 14.93 11.88 3.49
C VAL A 6 13.68 12.23 2.69
N HIS A 7 13.26 13.51 2.75
CA HIS A 7 12.20 14.12 1.92
C HIS A 7 10.72 13.98 2.37
N GLY A 8 10.43 13.57 3.62
CA GLY A 8 9.07 13.63 4.19
C GLY A 8 8.55 12.26 4.67
N PHE A 9 7.22 12.15 4.82
CA PHE A 9 6.52 10.94 5.26
C PHE A 9 5.48 10.51 4.23
N LYS A 10 5.17 9.22 4.21
CA LYS A 10 4.06 8.62 3.46
C LYS A 10 3.11 7.93 4.43
N ALA A 11 1.82 7.93 4.09
CA ALA A 11 0.80 7.18 4.82
C ALA A 11 0.34 6.01 3.95
N HIS A 12 0.27 4.84 4.57
CA HIS A 12 -0.32 3.62 4.03
C HIS A 12 -1.64 3.41 4.77
N LEU A 13 -2.73 3.19 4.02
CA LEU A 13 -4.07 3.07 4.57
C LEU A 13 -4.67 1.74 4.14
N GLY A 14 -5.09 0.94 5.11
CA GLY A 14 -6.03 -0.15 4.90
C GLY A 14 -7.44 0.40 5.03
N ALA A 15 -8.25 0.22 4.00
CA ALA A 15 -9.63 0.68 4.00
C ALA A 15 -10.58 -0.46 3.64
N ASP A 16 -11.74 -0.46 4.28
CA ASP A 16 -12.82 -1.36 3.93
C ASP A 16 -13.38 -0.98 2.56
N ALA A 17 -13.54 -1.98 1.69
CA ALA A 17 -13.90 -1.77 0.29
C ALA A 17 -15.36 -1.32 0.12
N ASP A 18 -16.25 -1.67 1.06
CA ASP A 18 -17.69 -1.40 0.96
C ASP A 18 -18.06 -0.03 1.56
N THR A 19 -17.42 0.33 2.67
CA THR A 19 -17.72 1.55 3.44
C THR A 19 -16.74 2.70 3.16
N ALA A 20 -15.61 2.42 2.54
CA ALA A 20 -14.50 3.36 2.32
C ALA A 20 -13.93 3.96 3.62
N LEU A 21 -14.17 3.30 4.76
CA LEU A 21 -13.59 3.70 6.04
C LEU A 21 -12.16 3.19 6.15
N VAL A 22 -11.28 4.03 6.67
CA VAL A 22 -9.91 3.64 7.01
C VAL A 22 -9.95 2.86 8.31
N GLU A 23 -9.46 1.63 8.27
CA GLU A 23 -9.43 0.73 9.42
C GLU A 23 -8.04 0.66 10.06
N GLU A 24 -6.98 0.81 9.27
CA GLU A 24 -5.60 0.73 9.73
C GLU A 24 -4.70 1.75 9.01
N ILE A 25 -3.75 2.35 9.74
CA ILE A 25 -2.87 3.40 9.23
C ILE A 25 -1.42 3.13 9.64
N ALA A 26 -0.52 3.08 8.66
CA ALA A 26 0.91 3.11 8.90
C ALA A 26 1.55 4.35 8.28
N VAL A 27 2.27 5.13 9.08
CA VAL A 27 3.03 6.28 8.60
C VAL A 27 4.50 5.97 8.65
N THR A 28 5.17 6.03 7.50
CA THR A 28 6.60 5.74 7.39
C THR A 28 7.35 6.91 6.76
N PRO A 29 8.66 7.05 7.04
CA PRO A 29 9.52 7.93 6.27
C PRO A 29 9.40 7.66 4.77
N ALA A 30 9.45 8.71 3.93
CA ALA A 30 9.22 8.61 2.49
C ALA A 30 10.21 7.67 1.76
N ASN A 31 11.38 7.42 2.35
CA ASN A 31 12.39 6.50 1.83
C ASN A 31 12.12 5.02 2.14
N ILE A 32 11.05 4.68 2.87
CA ILE A 32 10.63 3.29 3.07
C ILE A 32 9.82 2.82 1.86
N ASN A 33 10.16 1.64 1.35
CA ASN A 33 9.48 1.02 0.22
C ASN A 33 8.09 0.52 0.65
N ASP A 34 7.10 0.69 -0.23
CA ASP A 34 5.70 0.42 0.09
C ASP A 34 5.44 -1.06 0.39
N GLY A 35 6.11 -1.99 -0.31
CA GLY A 35 6.03 -3.42 0.01
C GLY A 35 6.60 -3.80 1.39
N LYS A 36 7.46 -2.95 1.99
CA LYS A 36 7.94 -3.14 3.36
C LYS A 36 6.99 -2.57 4.41
N ALA A 37 6.37 -1.42 4.12
CA ALA A 37 5.47 -0.74 5.04
C ALA A 37 4.02 -1.25 4.98
N GLY A 38 3.61 -1.83 3.85
CA GLY A 38 2.25 -2.29 3.60
C GLY A 38 1.66 -3.23 4.65
N PRO A 39 2.41 -4.19 5.23
CA PRO A 39 1.89 -5.07 6.27
C PRO A 39 1.34 -4.36 7.52
N ASP A 40 1.91 -3.20 7.85
CA ASP A 40 1.53 -2.40 9.00
C ASP A 40 0.18 -1.68 8.78
N ALA A 41 -0.26 -1.57 7.53
CA ALA A 41 -1.55 -0.98 7.14
C ALA A 41 -2.65 -2.04 6.89
N LEU A 42 -2.41 -3.30 7.24
CA LEU A 42 -3.40 -4.37 7.05
C LEU A 42 -4.25 -4.56 8.32
N PRO A 43 -5.58 -4.50 8.24
CA PRO A 43 -6.43 -4.94 9.34
C PRO A 43 -6.33 -6.47 9.55
N ASP A 44 -6.70 -6.94 10.74
CA ASP A 44 -6.86 -8.38 11.00
C ASP A 44 -8.08 -8.94 10.23
N ASN A 45 -8.01 -10.20 9.78
CA ASN A 45 -9.06 -10.84 8.95
C ASN A 45 -9.36 -10.07 7.65
N SER A 46 -8.31 -9.61 6.99
CA SER A 46 -8.36 -8.66 5.88
C SER A 46 -9.08 -9.12 4.59
N GLY A 47 -9.55 -10.37 4.51
CA GLY A 47 -10.32 -10.85 3.37
C GLY A 47 -9.55 -10.72 2.04
N GLU A 48 -10.19 -10.19 0.99
CA GLU A 48 -9.47 -9.87 -0.25
C GLU A 48 -8.80 -8.50 -0.15
N VAL A 49 -7.46 -8.47 -0.25
CA VAL A 49 -6.69 -7.23 -0.16
C VAL A 49 -6.23 -6.80 -1.54
N PHE A 50 -6.77 -5.69 -2.03
CA PHE A 50 -6.34 -5.08 -3.28
C PHE A 50 -5.24 -4.05 -3.04
N ALA A 51 -4.15 -4.14 -3.80
CA ALA A 51 -3.05 -3.18 -3.71
C ALA A 51 -2.40 -2.98 -5.09
N ASP A 52 -1.74 -1.84 -5.28
CA ASP A 52 -1.05 -1.54 -6.53
C ASP A 52 0.26 -2.33 -6.68
N SER A 53 0.89 -2.19 -7.86
CA SER A 53 2.11 -2.93 -8.22
C SER A 53 3.32 -2.73 -7.29
N ALA A 54 3.40 -1.64 -6.53
CA ALA A 54 4.46 -1.39 -5.55
C ALA A 54 4.43 -2.41 -4.39
N TYR A 55 3.27 -3.02 -4.14
CA TYR A 55 3.04 -4.06 -3.13
C TYR A 55 3.21 -5.49 -3.67
N ARG A 56 3.69 -5.65 -4.90
CA ARG A 56 3.85 -6.97 -5.53
C ARG A 56 4.86 -7.89 -4.85
N GLY A 57 5.73 -7.35 -3.99
CA GLY A 57 6.76 -8.13 -3.29
C GLY A 57 6.18 -9.21 -2.36
N ASN A 58 6.89 -10.33 -2.22
CA ASN A 58 6.46 -11.46 -1.38
C ASN A 58 6.12 -11.04 0.05
N HIS A 59 6.90 -10.12 0.63
CA HIS A 59 6.69 -9.64 2.00
C HIS A 59 5.26 -9.16 2.28
N PHE A 60 4.69 -8.36 1.37
CA PHE A 60 3.32 -7.88 1.53
C PHE A 60 2.31 -9.00 1.31
N GLY A 61 2.49 -9.81 0.25
CA GLY A 61 1.60 -10.93 -0.04
C GLY A 61 1.56 -11.98 1.07
N ASP A 62 2.70 -12.24 1.72
CA ASP A 62 2.81 -13.18 2.83
C ASP A 62 2.13 -12.61 4.09
N ALA A 63 2.35 -11.32 4.38
CA ALA A 63 1.65 -10.65 5.49
C ALA A 63 0.12 -10.65 5.32
N VAL A 64 -0.40 -10.47 4.09
CA VAL A 64 -1.83 -10.59 3.82
C VAL A 64 -2.32 -12.00 4.13
N ARG A 65 -1.58 -13.04 3.72
CA ARG A 65 -1.95 -14.45 3.98
C ARG A 65 -1.89 -14.79 5.46
N ASP A 66 -0.88 -14.30 6.19
CA ASP A 66 -0.74 -14.51 7.63
C ASP A 66 -1.91 -13.89 8.41
N LYS A 67 -2.47 -12.79 7.90
CA LYS A 67 -3.69 -12.14 8.43
C LYS A 67 -5.00 -12.77 7.92
N GLY A 68 -4.93 -13.92 7.26
CA GLY A 68 -6.10 -14.67 6.77
C GLY A 68 -6.69 -14.16 5.46
N GLY A 69 -5.99 -13.26 4.76
CA GLY A 69 -6.44 -12.65 3.52
C GLY A 69 -5.88 -13.28 2.24
N THR A 70 -6.37 -12.79 1.10
CA THR A 70 -5.88 -13.14 -0.25
C THR A 70 -5.40 -11.88 -0.96
N PRO A 71 -4.10 -11.76 -1.30
CA PRO A 71 -3.59 -10.58 -1.98
C PRO A 71 -4.02 -10.55 -3.46
N ARG A 72 -4.60 -9.42 -3.88
CA ARG A 72 -5.01 -9.09 -5.24
C ARG A 72 -4.21 -7.89 -5.73
N ILE A 73 -3.00 -8.15 -6.22
CA ILE A 73 -2.14 -7.08 -6.73
C ILE A 73 -2.60 -6.68 -8.12
N VAL A 74 -3.10 -5.46 -8.23
CA VAL A 74 -3.61 -4.88 -9.47
C VAL A 74 -2.47 -4.12 -10.15
N ALA A 75 -1.92 -4.73 -11.20
CA ALA A 75 -0.96 -4.06 -12.08
C ALA A 75 -1.72 -3.28 -13.17
N THR A 76 -2.45 -2.23 -12.80
CA THR A 76 -3.00 -1.31 -13.81
C THR A 76 -1.88 -0.38 -14.27
N GLY A 77 -1.66 -0.34 -15.59
CA GLY A 77 -0.62 0.48 -16.21
C GLY A 77 -0.72 1.94 -15.77
N MET A 78 0.44 2.50 -15.41
CA MET A 78 0.79 3.93 -15.34
C MET A 78 -0.38 4.91 -15.54
N TRP A 79 -1.03 5.30 -14.44
CA TRP A 79 -1.84 6.53 -14.41
C TRP A 79 -0.88 7.72 -14.41
N GLY A 80 -0.62 8.29 -15.58
CA GLY A 80 0.33 9.40 -15.73
C GLY A 80 0.60 9.89 -17.15
N ARG A 81 -0.17 9.49 -18.17
CA ARG A 81 -0.19 10.19 -19.47
C ARG A 81 -1.60 10.59 -19.81
N ASP A 82 -1.95 11.80 -19.42
CA ASP A 82 -2.72 12.75 -20.21
C ASP A 82 -2.59 14.14 -19.56
N GLU A 83 -1.35 14.63 -19.50
CA GLU A 83 -1.10 16.07 -19.45
C GLU A 83 -0.62 16.51 -20.83
N THR A 84 -1.54 16.57 -21.80
CA THR A 84 -1.38 17.53 -22.90
C THR A 84 -1.60 18.92 -22.32
N GLY A 85 -0.52 19.57 -21.87
CA GLY A 85 -0.53 20.99 -21.56
C GLY A 85 -1.02 21.81 -22.78
N PRO A 86 -1.69 22.96 -22.57
CA PRO A 86 -2.13 23.81 -23.67
C PRO A 86 -0.92 24.38 -24.45
N PRO A 87 -1.12 24.78 -25.72
CA PRO A 87 -0.04 25.16 -26.65
C PRO A 87 0.77 26.38 -26.22
#